data_AF-A0A3P7K5I6-F1
#
_entry.id   AF-A0A3P7K5I6-F1
#
_cell.length_a   1.000
_cell.length_b   1.000
_cell.length_c   1.000
_cell.angle_alpha   90.00
_cell.angle_beta   90.00
_cell.angle_gamma   90.00
#
_symmetry.space_group_name_H-M   'P 1'
#
loop_
_entity.id
_entity.type
_entity.pdbx_description
1 polymer ?
#
loop_
_entity_poly.entity_id
_entity_poly.type
_entity_poly.pdbx_seq_one_letter_code
_entity_poly.pdbx_strand_id
1 'polypeptide(L)'
;WIAKNYSQFWGRTLKDGILHRLGTLFPEQSVQNMNEIVVKPRELPISFDARQKWPNFIHPIQDQGDCASSWAQSTVATSADRLALITDGRQNVELSAQQVLSCNQHRQKGCEGGYLDRAWWYIRKFGVVSEECYPYVSGKTRNPEICQIQKSEHNNRRKCPSGHPNSRIYRTTPSYRVSSREKDIMSEILTNGPVQATFLVHGDFFMY
;
A
#
# COMPACT_ATOMS: atom_id res chain seq x y z
N TRP A 1 -11.85 -2.89 -23.29
CA TRP A 1 -10.47 -3.32 -22.95
C TRP A 1 -10.05 -4.39 -23.95
N ILE A 2 -8.74 -4.62 -24.13
CA ILE A 2 -8.21 -5.59 -25.10
C ILE A 2 -7.36 -6.59 -24.34
N ALA A 3 -7.73 -7.87 -24.39
CA ALA A 3 -6.98 -8.93 -23.72
C ALA A 3 -5.60 -9.15 -24.38
N LYS A 4 -4.56 -9.39 -23.57
CA LYS A 4 -3.20 -9.73 -24.03
C LYS A 4 -2.60 -10.88 -23.24
N ASN A 5 -1.69 -11.60 -23.88
CA ASN A 5 -0.89 -12.63 -23.21
C ASN A 5 0.41 -12.01 -22.68
N TYR A 6 0.66 -12.20 -21.39
CA TYR A 6 1.84 -11.69 -20.71
C TYR A 6 2.82 -12.83 -20.41
N SER A 7 4.06 -12.71 -20.91
CA SER A 7 5.10 -13.74 -20.74
C SER A 7 5.42 -14.05 -19.28
N GLN A 8 5.22 -13.08 -18.38
CA GLN A 8 5.38 -13.26 -16.93
C GLN A 8 4.45 -14.32 -16.32
N PHE A 9 3.36 -14.68 -17.01
CA PHE A 9 2.40 -15.69 -16.57
C PHE A 9 2.54 -17.04 -17.30
N TRP A 10 3.50 -17.19 -18.21
CA TRP A 10 3.70 -18.46 -18.91
C TRP A 10 4.06 -19.59 -17.95
N GLY A 11 3.41 -20.74 -18.12
CA GLY A 11 3.56 -21.91 -17.26
C GLY A 11 2.90 -21.79 -15.87
N ARG A 12 2.18 -20.70 -15.59
CA ARG A 12 1.42 -20.52 -14.35
C ARG A 12 -0.05 -20.86 -14.53
N THR A 13 -0.67 -21.32 -13.46
CA THR A 13 -2.12 -21.53 -13.41
C THR A 13 -2.84 -20.28 -12.92
N LEU A 14 -4.14 -20.16 -13.22
CA LEU A 14 -4.98 -19.12 -12.63
C LEU A 14 -4.97 -19.19 -11.10
N LYS A 15 -4.89 -20.40 -10.53
CA LYS A 15 -4.79 -20.61 -9.08
C LYS A 15 -3.53 -19.96 -8.50
N ASP A 16 -2.39 -20.07 -9.19
CA ASP A 16 -1.14 -19.41 -8.76
C ASP A 16 -1.26 -17.88 -8.78
N GLY A 17 -1.92 -17.35 -9.83
CA GLY A 17 -2.23 -15.92 -9.92
C GLY A 17 -3.08 -15.45 -8.75
N ILE A 18 -4.20 -16.14 -8.47
CA ILE A 18 -5.09 -15.80 -7.35
C ILE A 18 -4.37 -15.92 -6.00
N LEU A 19 -3.57 -16.97 -5.80
CA LEU A 19 -2.92 -17.24 -4.52
C LEU A 19 -1.76 -16.28 -4.23
N HIS A 20 -0.98 -15.89 -5.23
CA HIS A 20 0.27 -15.17 -5.02
C HIS A 20 0.27 -13.72 -5.52
N ARG A 21 -0.60 -13.36 -6.47
CA ARG A 21 -0.64 -12.00 -7.08
C ARG A 21 -1.79 -11.14 -6.58
N LEU A 22 -2.60 -11.65 -5.65
CA LEU A 22 -3.60 -10.88 -4.91
C LEU A 22 -3.11 -10.64 -3.47
N GLY A 23 -4.00 -10.71 -2.48
CA GLY A 23 -3.59 -10.67 -1.07
C GLY A 23 -4.41 -9.76 -0.18
N THR A 24 -5.36 -8.99 -0.72
CA THR A 24 -6.24 -8.19 0.13
C THR A 24 -7.43 -9.03 0.57
N LEU A 25 -7.54 -9.26 1.88
CA LEU A 25 -8.70 -9.93 2.48
C LEU A 25 -9.88 -8.96 2.53
N PHE A 26 -11.10 -9.52 2.52
CA PHE A 26 -12.31 -8.72 2.64
C PHE A 26 -12.29 -7.86 3.91
N PRO A 27 -12.68 -6.57 3.83
CA PRO A 27 -12.68 -5.69 4.99
C PRO A 27 -13.52 -6.28 6.12
N GLU A 28 -13.01 -6.21 7.35
CA GLU A 28 -13.78 -6.59 8.55
C GLU A 28 -15.02 -5.70 8.70
N GLN A 29 -16.05 -6.20 9.38
CA GLN A 29 -17.32 -5.48 9.55
C GLN A 29 -17.14 -4.09 10.21
N SER A 30 -16.17 -3.96 11.11
CA SER A 30 -15.79 -2.67 11.71
C SER A 30 -15.38 -1.62 10.66
N VAL A 31 -14.68 -2.04 9.60
CA VAL A 31 -14.24 -1.19 8.49
C VAL A 31 -15.42 -0.85 7.59
N GLN A 32 -16.28 -1.83 7.32
CA GLN A 32 -17.51 -1.64 6.55
C GLN A 32 -18.50 -0.70 7.26
N ASN A 33 -18.42 -0.58 8.58
CA ASN A 33 -19.25 0.29 9.38
C ASN A 33 -18.56 1.62 9.75
N MET A 34 -17.35 1.89 9.25
CA MET A 34 -16.69 3.18 9.48
C MET A 34 -17.51 4.31 8.87
N ASN A 35 -17.65 5.40 9.64
CA ASN A 35 -18.25 6.63 9.13
C ASN A 35 -17.43 7.17 7.95
N GLU A 36 -18.16 7.58 6.92
CA GLU A 36 -17.59 8.20 5.75
C GLU A 36 -17.25 9.66 6.06
N ILE A 37 -16.13 10.15 5.54
CA ILE A 37 -15.79 11.57 5.68
C ILE A 37 -16.76 12.44 4.89
N VAL A 38 -17.05 13.62 5.42
CA VAL A 38 -17.82 14.62 4.68
C VAL A 38 -16.89 15.30 3.67
N VAL A 39 -17.03 14.94 2.40
CA VAL A 39 -16.31 15.59 1.31
C VAL A 39 -17.08 16.83 0.88
N LYS A 40 -16.40 17.99 0.86
CA LYS A 40 -17.03 19.23 0.42
C LYS A 40 -17.27 19.19 -1.09
N PRO A 41 -18.46 19.57 -1.59
CA PRO A 41 -18.71 19.67 -3.01
C PRO A 41 -17.70 20.60 -3.69
N ARG A 42 -17.21 20.19 -4.87
CA ARG A 42 -16.26 20.95 -5.69
C ARG A 42 -16.61 20.78 -7.16
N GLU A 43 -16.15 21.75 -7.97
CA GLU A 43 -16.10 21.56 -9.41
C GLU A 43 -15.01 20.53 -9.75
N LEU A 44 -15.42 19.51 -10.51
CA LEU A 44 -14.57 18.38 -10.85
C LEU A 44 -14.22 18.44 -12.35
N PRO A 45 -12.93 18.28 -12.71
CA PRO A 45 -12.55 18.20 -14.12
C PRO A 45 -13.08 16.90 -14.73
N ILE A 46 -13.28 16.91 -16.05
CA ILE A 46 -13.69 15.72 -16.82
C ILE A 46 -12.62 14.62 -16.76
N SER A 47 -11.35 15.02 -16.68
CA SER A 47 -10.21 14.10 -16.58
C SER A 47 -9.22 14.59 -15.54
N PHE A 48 -8.58 13.65 -14.85
CA PHE A 48 -7.57 13.95 -13.84
C PHE A 48 -6.45 12.90 -13.84
N ASP A 49 -5.21 13.36 -13.75
CA ASP A 49 -4.03 12.52 -13.53
C ASP A 49 -3.18 13.11 -12.40
N ALA A 50 -3.04 12.37 -11.30
CA ALA A 50 -2.25 12.79 -10.14
C ALA A 50 -0.79 13.06 -10.49
N ARG A 51 -0.23 12.34 -11.47
CA ARG A 51 1.17 12.48 -11.91
C ARG A 51 1.41 13.79 -12.66
N GLN A 52 0.38 14.29 -13.35
CA GLN A 52 0.43 15.58 -14.03
C GLN A 52 0.25 16.75 -13.05
N LYS A 53 -0.65 16.60 -12.07
CA LYS A 53 -0.88 17.65 -11.06
C LYS A 53 0.30 17.78 -10.08
N TRP A 54 0.89 16.66 -9.68
CA TRP A 54 1.97 16.62 -8.70
C TRP A 54 3.16 15.82 -9.24
N PRO A 55 3.89 16.39 -10.22
CA PRO A 55 5.05 15.73 -10.78
C PRO A 55 6.08 15.43 -9.68
N ASN A 56 6.69 14.26 -9.75
CA ASN A 56 7.70 13.75 -8.80
C ASN A 56 7.20 13.41 -7.40
N PHE A 57 5.91 13.58 -7.08
CA PHE A 57 5.34 13.18 -5.78
C PHE A 57 4.54 11.88 -5.84
N ILE A 58 4.34 11.34 -7.04
CA ILE A 58 3.74 10.02 -7.26
C ILE A 58 4.88 9.05 -7.59
N HIS A 59 5.09 8.06 -6.72
CA HIS A 59 6.20 7.12 -6.83
C HIS A 59 5.98 6.10 -7.97
N PRO A 60 7.06 5.45 -8.46
CA PRO A 60 6.97 4.41 -9.48
C PRO A 60 6.13 3.20 -9.06
N ILE A 61 5.76 2.38 -10.04
CA ILE A 61 5.03 1.12 -9.81
C ILE A 61 5.94 0.12 -9.10
N GLN A 62 5.43 -0.49 -8.03
CA GLN A 62 6.10 -1.52 -7.25
C GLN A 62 5.57 -2.92 -7.62
N ASP A 63 6.45 -3.92 -7.67
CA ASP A 63 6.08 -5.31 -7.92
C ASP A 63 6.03 -6.11 -6.61
N GLN A 64 4.87 -6.68 -6.29
CA GLN A 64 4.71 -7.58 -5.15
C GLN A 64 5.33 -8.97 -5.37
N GLY A 65 5.72 -9.32 -6.60
CA GLY A 65 6.25 -10.65 -6.92
C GLY A 65 5.27 -11.77 -6.56
N ASP A 66 5.79 -12.94 -6.19
CA ASP A 66 5.02 -14.13 -5.83
C ASP A 66 4.65 -14.17 -4.33
N CYS A 67 4.22 -13.05 -3.79
CA CYS A 67 3.76 -12.93 -2.41
C CYS A 67 2.43 -12.17 -2.42
N ALA A 68 1.42 -12.69 -1.73
CA ALA A 68 0.10 -12.08 -1.67
C ALA A 68 0.08 -10.86 -0.73
N SER A 69 0.90 -9.85 -1.05
CA SER A 69 1.16 -8.67 -0.23
C SER A 69 0.59 -7.39 -0.84
N SER A 70 -0.37 -7.47 -1.76
CA SER A 70 -1.07 -6.31 -2.34
C SER A 70 -1.58 -5.35 -1.25
N TRP A 71 -2.05 -5.91 -0.13
CA TRP A 71 -2.53 -5.18 1.04
C TRP A 71 -1.46 -4.30 1.70
N ALA A 72 -0.21 -4.75 1.75
CA ALA A 72 0.90 -4.01 2.32
C ALA A 72 1.45 -3.00 1.31
N GLN A 73 1.68 -3.44 0.07
CA GLN A 73 2.24 -2.62 -1.01
C GLN A 73 1.37 -1.40 -1.29
N SER A 74 0.07 -1.60 -1.51
CA SER A 74 -0.84 -0.48 -1.81
C SER A 74 -1.02 0.49 -0.63
N THR A 75 -0.90 0.02 0.61
CA THR A 75 -0.95 0.89 1.79
C THR A 75 0.30 1.76 1.88
N VAL A 76 1.50 1.20 1.69
CA VAL A 76 2.74 1.99 1.76
C VAL A 76 2.90 2.92 0.57
N ALA A 77 2.50 2.51 -0.64
CA ALA A 77 2.53 3.35 -1.84
C ALA A 77 1.63 4.58 -1.68
N THR A 78 0.36 4.36 -1.28
CA THR A 78 -0.58 5.47 -1.01
C THR A 78 -0.06 6.40 0.10
N SER A 79 0.58 5.84 1.13
CA SER A 79 1.15 6.62 2.23
C SER A 79 2.35 7.45 1.79
N ALA A 80 3.23 6.89 0.94
CA ALA A 80 4.42 7.56 0.42
C ALA A 80 4.05 8.75 -0.46
N ASP A 81 3.12 8.56 -1.41
CA ASP A 81 2.63 9.63 -2.29
C ASP A 81 2.02 10.78 -1.47
N ARG A 82 1.14 10.44 -0.51
CA ARG A 82 0.52 11.45 0.36
C ARG A 82 1.51 12.14 1.27
N LEU A 83 2.55 11.45 1.74
CA LEU A 83 3.63 12.06 2.51
C LEU A 83 4.37 13.12 1.68
N ALA A 84 4.72 12.79 0.43
CA ALA A 84 5.35 13.74 -0.49
C ALA A 84 4.44 14.95 -0.73
N LEU A 85 3.15 14.73 -0.98
CA LEU A 85 2.15 15.78 -1.21
C LEU A 85 1.98 16.72 -0.01
N ILE A 86 1.72 16.17 1.18
CA ILE A 86 1.41 16.96 2.38
C ILE A 86 2.66 17.72 2.87
N THR A 87 3.85 17.19 2.61
CA THR A 87 5.10 17.81 3.05
C THR A 87 5.72 18.73 2.00
N ASP A 88 5.08 18.88 0.84
CA ASP A 88 5.58 19.64 -0.30
C ASP A 88 6.99 19.16 -0.73
N GLY A 89 7.13 17.85 -0.89
CA GLY A 89 8.37 17.20 -1.32
C GLY A 89 9.46 17.08 -0.26
N ARG A 90 9.33 17.70 0.92
CA ARG A 90 10.35 17.61 1.99
C ARG A 90 10.56 16.17 2.49
N GLN A 91 9.54 15.33 2.37
CA GLN A 91 9.63 13.90 2.63
C GLN A 91 9.10 13.15 1.41
N ASN A 92 9.97 12.94 0.43
CA ASN A 92 9.68 12.19 -0.79
C ASN A 92 10.48 10.89 -0.77
N VAL A 93 9.86 9.80 -0.31
CA VAL A 93 10.54 8.55 -0.03
C VAL A 93 9.58 7.38 -0.17
N GLU A 94 10.06 6.29 -0.79
CA GLU A 94 9.32 5.03 -0.81
C GLU A 94 9.35 4.38 0.57
N LEU A 95 8.19 3.91 1.03
CA LEU A 95 8.03 3.31 2.35
C LEU A 95 8.10 1.78 2.25
N SER A 96 8.71 1.13 3.26
CA SER A 96 8.96 -0.31 3.23
C SER A 96 7.69 -1.14 3.41
N ALA A 97 7.25 -1.79 2.34
CA ALA A 97 6.24 -2.84 2.42
C ALA A 97 6.76 -4.07 3.18
N GLN A 98 8.07 -4.34 3.08
CA GLN A 98 8.69 -5.48 3.77
C GLN A 98 8.49 -5.37 5.28
N GLN A 99 8.69 -4.19 5.88
CA GLN A 99 8.47 -4.02 7.31
C GLN A 99 7.01 -4.27 7.69
N VAL A 100 6.06 -3.73 6.92
CA VAL A 100 4.62 -3.97 7.17
C VAL A 100 4.33 -5.46 7.12
N LEU A 101 4.87 -6.16 6.12
CA LEU A 101 4.65 -7.58 5.91
C LEU A 101 5.28 -8.45 7.02
N SER A 102 6.56 -8.22 7.36
CA SER A 102 7.30 -9.01 8.35
C SER A 102 6.85 -8.72 9.78
N CYS A 103 6.50 -7.47 10.10
CA CYS A 103 6.33 -7.03 11.49
C CYS A 103 4.86 -6.80 11.92
N ASN A 104 3.91 -6.77 10.97
CA ASN A 104 2.48 -6.68 11.26
C ASN A 104 1.81 -8.07 11.25
N GLN A 105 2.35 -9.07 11.94
CA GLN A 105 1.82 -10.44 11.81
C GLN A 105 0.54 -10.72 12.62
N HIS A 106 0.15 -9.86 13.56
CA HIS A 106 -1.00 -10.13 14.41
C HIS A 106 -2.31 -10.04 13.62
N ARG A 107 -2.95 -11.20 13.40
CA ARG A 107 -4.16 -11.38 12.57
C ARG A 107 -3.98 -10.88 11.12
N GLN A 108 -2.76 -10.96 10.63
CA GLN A 108 -2.44 -10.90 9.20
C GLN A 108 -1.87 -12.25 8.77
N LYS A 109 -1.80 -12.51 7.46
CA LYS A 109 -1.26 -13.75 6.92
C LYS A 109 -0.04 -13.55 6.01
N GLY A 110 0.60 -12.37 6.07
CA GLY A 110 1.83 -12.11 5.32
C GLY A 110 1.62 -12.30 3.81
N CYS A 111 2.36 -13.23 3.22
CA CYS A 111 2.27 -13.61 1.79
C CYS A 111 1.05 -14.46 1.41
N GLU A 112 0.14 -14.73 2.36
CA GLU A 112 -1.16 -15.35 2.09
C GLU A 112 -2.32 -14.35 2.24
N GLY A 113 -1.99 -13.07 2.43
CA GLY A 113 -2.92 -11.95 2.46
C GLY A 113 -3.04 -11.22 3.79
N GLY A 114 -3.79 -10.11 3.78
CA GLY A 114 -3.99 -9.26 4.93
C GLY A 114 -5.09 -8.23 4.76
N TYR A 115 -5.45 -7.61 5.88
CA TYR A 115 -6.48 -6.58 6.01
C TYR A 115 -5.86 -5.18 5.98
N LEU A 116 -6.51 -4.26 5.26
CA LEU A 116 -6.02 -2.89 5.05
C LEU A 116 -6.08 -2.03 6.32
N ASP A 117 -7.15 -2.15 7.10
CA ASP A 117 -7.35 -1.39 8.34
C ASP A 117 -6.25 -1.65 9.36
N ARG A 118 -5.80 -2.91 9.45
CA ARG A 118 -4.67 -3.32 10.29
C ARG A 118 -3.34 -2.78 9.77
N ALA A 119 -3.17 -2.69 8.45
CA ALA A 119 -1.99 -2.08 7.84
C ALA A 119 -1.92 -0.58 8.17
N TRP A 120 -3.01 0.15 7.95
CA TRP A 120 -3.13 1.56 8.33
C TRP A 120 -2.93 1.79 9.83
N TRP A 121 -3.53 0.96 10.68
CA TRP A 121 -3.35 1.04 12.12
C TRP A 121 -1.89 0.79 12.54
N TYR A 122 -1.21 -0.15 11.90
CA TYR A 122 0.20 -0.45 12.15
C TYR A 122 1.08 0.76 11.81
N ILE A 123 0.93 1.35 10.62
CA ILE A 123 1.71 2.52 10.21
C ILE A 123 1.41 3.73 11.12
N ARG A 124 0.15 3.92 11.52
CA ARG A 124 -0.21 4.97 12.47
C ARG A 124 0.47 4.78 13.83
N LYS A 125 0.41 3.56 14.38
CA LYS A 125 0.86 3.29 15.76
C LYS A 125 2.37 3.13 15.88
N PHE A 126 2.98 2.38 14.98
CA PHE A 126 4.39 2.02 15.04
C PHE A 126 5.23 2.78 14.02
N GLY A 127 4.64 3.04 12.85
CA GLY A 127 5.34 3.63 11.70
C GLY A 127 6.15 2.62 10.91
N VAL A 128 6.67 3.07 9.78
CA VAL A 128 7.47 2.29 8.84
C VAL A 128 8.73 3.04 8.44
N VAL A 129 9.79 2.33 8.12
CA VAL A 129 11.02 2.88 7.55
C VAL A 129 10.91 2.99 6.03
N SER A 130 11.91 3.59 5.39
CA SER A 130 12.01 3.64 3.93
C SER A 130 12.29 2.26 3.33
N GLU A 131 11.94 2.09 2.06
CA GLU A 131 12.29 0.91 1.26
C GLU A 131 13.81 0.66 1.25
N GLU A 132 14.63 1.70 1.16
CA GLU A 132 16.10 1.60 1.26
C GLU A 132 16.58 1.01 2.60
N CYS A 133 15.86 1.30 3.69
CA CYS A 133 16.20 0.81 5.03
C CYS A 133 15.79 -0.66 5.22
N TYR A 134 14.65 -1.06 4.68
CA TYR A 134 14.16 -2.44 4.77
C TYR A 134 13.60 -2.90 3.41
N PRO A 135 14.48 -3.36 2.50
CA PRO A 135 14.12 -3.69 1.14
C PRO A 135 13.17 -4.88 1.02
N TYR A 136 12.31 -4.83 0.01
CA TYR A 136 11.35 -5.86 -0.32
C TYR A 136 12.00 -7.08 -0.97
N VAL A 137 11.91 -8.21 -0.28
CA VAL A 137 12.43 -9.51 -0.73
C VAL A 137 11.35 -10.57 -0.87
N SER A 138 10.19 -10.34 -0.24
CA SER A 138 9.13 -11.35 -0.10
C SER A 138 8.53 -11.79 -1.43
N GLY A 139 8.54 -10.92 -2.45
CA GLY A 139 8.11 -11.28 -3.80
C GLY A 139 8.97 -12.36 -4.46
N LYS A 140 10.23 -12.53 -4.01
CA LYS A 140 11.14 -13.59 -4.47
C LYS A 140 11.13 -14.79 -3.53
N THR A 141 11.15 -14.55 -2.21
CA THR A 141 11.23 -15.62 -1.21
C THR A 141 9.89 -16.31 -0.95
N ARG A 142 8.77 -15.67 -1.36
CA ARG A 142 7.39 -16.08 -1.12
C ARG A 142 7.02 -16.17 0.37
N ASN A 143 7.84 -15.60 1.23
CA ASN A 143 7.67 -15.63 2.68
C ASN A 143 7.69 -14.21 3.23
N PRO A 144 6.95 -13.91 4.31
CA PRO A 144 6.94 -12.58 4.91
C PRO A 144 8.25 -12.23 5.61
N GLU A 145 9.20 -13.16 5.73
CA GLU A 145 10.44 -13.04 6.51
C GLU A 145 10.22 -12.78 8.01
N ILE A 146 11.30 -12.95 8.77
CA ILE A 146 11.31 -12.62 10.20
C ILE A 146 11.38 -11.11 10.36
N CYS A 147 10.57 -10.55 11.26
CA CYS A 147 10.62 -9.12 11.60
C CYS A 147 11.98 -8.76 12.21
N GLN A 148 12.72 -7.88 11.53
CA GLN A 148 14.03 -7.41 11.99
C GLN A 148 13.99 -6.06 12.73
N ILE A 149 12.85 -5.36 12.74
CA ILE A 149 12.67 -4.08 13.44
C ILE A 149 11.60 -4.25 14.52
N GLN A 150 12.02 -4.34 15.79
CA GLN A 150 11.08 -4.54 16.89
C GLN A 150 10.18 -3.32 17.14
N LYS A 151 8.94 -3.58 17.55
CA LYS A 151 7.93 -2.56 17.87
C LYS A 151 8.32 -1.67 19.05
N SER A 152 9.11 -2.19 19.98
CA SER A 152 9.47 -1.60 21.28
C SER A 152 10.76 -0.78 21.28
N GLU A 153 11.56 -0.78 20.21
CA GLU A 153 12.83 -0.06 20.22
C GLU A 153 12.58 1.45 20.21
N HIS A 154 12.75 2.13 21.34
CA HIS A 154 12.74 3.58 21.38
C HIS A 154 13.73 4.15 20.35
N ASN A 155 13.35 5.25 19.69
CA ASN A 155 13.89 5.85 18.45
C ASN A 155 15.42 5.94 18.24
N ASN A 156 16.29 5.59 19.21
CA ASN A 156 17.71 5.92 19.20
C ASN A 156 18.68 4.75 18.92
N ARG A 157 18.23 3.52 18.63
CA ARG A 157 19.14 2.37 18.35
C ARG A 157 18.72 1.42 17.21
N ARG A 158 17.72 1.79 16.40
CA ARG A 158 17.26 0.91 15.31
C ARG A 158 18.29 0.90 14.18
N LYS A 159 18.67 -0.29 13.72
CA LYS A 159 19.51 -0.46 12.52
C LYS A 159 18.63 -0.93 11.38
N CYS A 160 18.85 -0.37 10.20
CA CYS A 160 18.24 -0.84 8.97
C CYS A 160 18.72 -2.25 8.64
N PRO A 161 17.83 -3.21 8.32
CA PRO A 161 18.21 -4.52 7.81
C PRO A 161 19.17 -4.47 6.61
N SER A 162 19.08 -3.44 5.77
CA SER A 162 20.00 -3.22 4.65
C SER A 162 21.37 -2.66 5.05
N GLY A 163 21.55 -2.22 6.29
CA GLY A 163 22.72 -1.43 6.71
C GLY A 163 22.65 0.05 6.34
N HIS A 164 21.54 0.52 5.75
CA HIS A 164 21.34 1.92 5.42
C HIS A 164 21.44 2.82 6.68
N PRO A 165 22.09 3.99 6.63
CA PRO A 165 22.30 4.83 7.81
C PRO A 165 21.02 5.52 8.30
N ASN A 166 20.05 5.73 7.41
CA ASN A 166 18.81 6.41 7.75
C ASN A 166 17.72 5.41 8.15
N SER A 167 17.46 5.30 9.45
CA SER A 167 16.39 4.49 10.04
C SER A 167 15.17 5.32 10.46
N ARG A 168 14.92 6.45 9.79
CA ARG A 168 13.79 7.34 10.10
C ARG A 168 12.46 6.59 9.95
N ILE A 169 11.57 6.85 10.90
CA ILE A 169 10.23 6.26 10.94
C ILE A 169 9.22 7.28 10.44
N TYR A 170 8.36 6.83 9.54
CA TYR A 170 7.24 7.57 8.98
C TYR A 170 5.93 7.02 9.54
N ARG A 171 5.06 7.91 10.02
CA ARG A 171 3.75 7.57 10.58
C ARG A 171 2.66 8.31 9.83
N THR A 172 1.50 7.69 9.76
CA THR A 172 0.30 8.30 9.17
C THR A 172 -0.57 8.91 10.26
N THR A 173 -1.39 9.88 9.89
CA THR A 173 -2.56 10.29 10.67
C THR A 173 -3.59 9.15 10.73
N PRO A 174 -4.64 9.25 11.56
CA PRO A 174 -5.76 8.31 11.52
C PRO A 174 -6.30 8.15 10.09
N SER A 175 -6.43 6.90 9.65
CA SER A 175 -7.08 6.56 8.39
C SER A 175 -8.59 6.81 8.50
N TYR A 176 -9.20 7.12 7.37
CA TYR A 176 -10.62 7.38 7.24
C TYR A 176 -11.17 6.74 5.98
N ARG A 177 -12.49 6.55 5.95
CA ARG A 177 -13.19 5.99 4.80
C ARG A 177 -13.76 7.12 3.94
N VAL A 178 -13.50 7.06 2.64
CA VAL A 178 -14.18 7.88 1.64
C VAL A 178 -15.48 7.18 1.27
N SER A 179 -16.52 7.96 0.98
CA SER A 179 -17.80 7.42 0.52
C SER A 179 -17.64 6.63 -0.79
N SER A 180 -18.56 5.68 -1.02
CA SER A 180 -18.67 4.99 -2.31
C SER A 180 -19.21 5.87 -3.45
N ARG A 181 -19.55 7.14 -3.17
CA ARG A 181 -19.99 8.10 -4.18
C ARG A 181 -18.82 8.54 -5.05
N GLU A 182 -18.95 8.39 -6.37
CA GLU A 182 -17.93 8.74 -7.36
C GLU A 182 -17.37 10.17 -7.15
N LYS A 183 -18.26 11.16 -7.00
CA LYS A 183 -17.86 12.57 -6.80
C LYS A 183 -17.02 12.80 -5.54
N ASP A 184 -17.26 12.02 -4.48
CA ASP A 184 -16.51 12.13 -3.23
C ASP A 184 -15.10 11.55 -3.41
N ILE A 185 -14.99 10.41 -4.09
CA ILE A 185 -13.70 9.78 -4.44
C ILE A 185 -12.89 10.70 -5.35
N MET A 186 -13.51 11.24 -6.41
CA MET A 186 -12.87 12.21 -7.31
C MET A 186 -12.39 13.45 -6.56
N SER A 187 -13.24 14.02 -5.70
CA SER A 187 -12.90 15.21 -4.90
C SER A 187 -11.75 14.95 -3.92
N GLU A 188 -11.72 13.77 -3.31
CA GLU A 188 -10.65 13.35 -2.41
C GLU A 188 -9.33 13.19 -3.17
N ILE A 189 -9.35 12.49 -4.32
CA ILE A 189 -8.16 12.31 -5.16
C ILE A 189 -7.63 13.66 -5.64
N LEU A 190 -8.54 14.53 -6.11
CA LEU A 190 -8.18 15.87 -6.59
C LEU A 190 -7.56 16.73 -5.49
N THR A 191 -7.99 16.59 -4.24
CA THR A 191 -7.57 17.47 -3.14
C THR A 191 -6.34 16.93 -2.42
N ASN A 192 -6.34 15.64 -2.11
CA ASN A 192 -5.42 15.00 -1.16
C ASN A 192 -4.54 13.93 -1.82
N GLY A 193 -4.66 13.72 -3.13
CA GLY A 193 -3.88 12.74 -3.87
C GLY A 193 -4.45 11.32 -3.82
N PRO A 194 -3.68 10.33 -4.30
CA PRO A 194 -4.13 8.95 -4.45
C PRO A 194 -4.81 8.38 -3.20
N VAL A 195 -5.76 7.47 -3.43
CA VAL A 195 -6.50 6.74 -2.41
C VAL A 195 -6.33 5.24 -2.63
N GLN A 196 -6.47 4.46 -1.56
CA GLN A 196 -6.44 3.00 -1.64
C GLN A 196 -7.86 2.46 -1.86
N ALA A 197 -8.03 1.55 -2.82
CA ALA A 197 -9.30 0.90 -3.12
C ALA A 197 -9.14 -0.63 -3.20
N THR A 198 -10.25 -1.33 -3.04
CA THR A 198 -10.33 -2.79 -3.22
C THR A 198 -11.39 -3.12 -4.24
N PHE A 199 -11.13 -4.11 -5.09
CA PHE A 199 -12.09 -4.63 -6.06
C PHE A 199 -11.92 -6.14 -6.18
N LEU A 200 -12.94 -6.80 -6.74
CA LEU A 200 -12.92 -8.24 -6.98
C LEU A 200 -12.20 -8.51 -8.30
N VAL A 201 -11.21 -9.39 -8.24
CA VAL A 201 -10.44 -9.82 -9.41
C VAL A 201 -11.05 -11.10 -9.96
N HIS A 202 -11.49 -11.03 -11.21
CA HIS A 202 -11.93 -12.18 -11.98
C HIS A 202 -10.79 -12.68 -12.89
N GLY A 203 -10.89 -13.92 -13.39
CA GLY A 203 -9.78 -14.55 -14.13
C GLY A 203 -9.38 -13.84 -15.42
N ASP A 204 -10.32 -13.14 -16.04
CA ASP A 204 -10.11 -12.29 -17.22
C ASP A 204 -9.21 -11.08 -16.93
N PHE A 205 -9.19 -10.56 -15.71
CA PHE A 205 -8.36 -9.42 -15.32
C PHE A 205 -6.85 -9.72 -15.41
N PHE A 206 -6.44 -10.99 -15.31
CA PHE A 206 -5.05 -11.38 -15.55
C PHE A 206 -4.61 -11.18 -17.01
N MET A 207 -5.56 -10.94 -17.91
CA MET A 207 -5.34 -10.69 -19.34
C MET A 207 -5.62 -9.24 -19.74
N TYR A 208 -6.07 -8.38 -18.83
CA TYR A 208 -6.30 -6.94 -19.08
C TYR A 208 -5.02 -6.24 -19.53
#